data_AF-A0A816VXJ9-F1
#
_entry.id   AF-A0A816VXJ9-F1
#
_cell.length_a   1.000
_cell.length_b   1.000
_cell.length_c   1.000
_cell.angle_alpha   90.00
_cell.angle_beta   90.00
_cell.angle_gamma   90.00
#
_symmetry.space_group_name_H-M   'P 1'
#
loop_
_entity.id
_entity.type
_entity.pdbx_description
1 polymer ?
#
loop_
_entity_poly.entity_id
_entity_poly.type
_entity_poly.pdbx_seq_one_letter_code
_entity_poly.pdbx_strand_id
1 'polypeptide(L)'
;MTSNSRRQPNIDIGIHGEYSIFIDQYYYYNEREHIYTLCMFKNAKQISNSGGNAVIIGYWDSWTGQGNNKYLKMKYLNGNKCWGGPARSFSYISMWN
;
A
#
# COMPACT_ATOMS: atom_id res chain seq x y z
N MET A 1 -17.97 -15.09 -16.14
CA MET A 1 -16.72 -15.76 -15.72
C MET A 1 -16.00 -14.83 -14.74
N THR A 2 -16.01 -15.25 -13.47
CA THR A 2 -15.23 -14.79 -12.30
C THR A 2 -14.96 -13.30 -12.12
N SER A 3 -15.95 -12.53 -11.67
CA SER A 3 -15.69 -11.37 -10.82
C SER A 3 -15.29 -11.88 -9.44
N ASN A 4 -14.00 -12.15 -9.23
CA ASN A 4 -13.50 -12.46 -7.89
C ASN A 4 -13.42 -11.15 -7.08
N SER A 5 -14.60 -10.63 -6.74
CA SER A 5 -14.80 -9.59 -5.75
C SER A 5 -14.42 -10.19 -4.40
N ARG A 6 -13.11 -10.17 -4.09
CA ARG A 6 -12.64 -10.31 -2.73
C ARG A 6 -13.29 -9.20 -1.93
N ARG A 7 -14.42 -9.51 -1.29
CA ARG A 7 -14.99 -8.71 -0.21
C ARG A 7 -13.86 -8.47 0.77
N GLN A 8 -13.29 -7.27 0.78
CA GLN A 8 -12.28 -6.95 1.77
C GLN A 8 -13.02 -6.81 3.12
N PRO A 9 -12.63 -7.60 4.14
CA PRO A 9 -13.22 -7.45 5.47
C PRO A 9 -12.93 -6.03 5.97
N ASN A 10 -13.96 -5.41 6.55
CA ASN A 10 -14.01 -4.06 7.15
C ASN A 10 -12.67 -3.28 7.12
N ILE A 11 -12.40 -2.59 6.02
CA ILE A 11 -11.20 -1.75 5.88
C ILE A 11 -11.38 -0.57 6.83
N ASP A 12 -10.42 -0.37 7.75
CA ASP A 12 -10.42 0.80 8.64
C ASP A 12 -10.15 2.06 7.83
N ILE A 13 -11.22 2.77 7.47
CA ILE A 13 -11.20 4.03 6.71
C ILE A 13 -11.41 5.25 7.62
N GLY A 14 -11.16 5.10 8.92
CA GLY A 14 -11.44 6.11 9.93
C GLY A 14 -12.75 5.86 10.67
N ILE A 15 -12.97 6.60 11.77
CA ILE A 15 -14.12 6.40 12.68
C ILE A 15 -15.43 6.73 11.95
N HIS A 16 -15.41 7.80 11.16
CA HIS A 16 -16.55 8.29 10.38
C HIS A 16 -16.33 8.14 8.86
N GLY A 17 -15.32 7.39 8.44
CA GLY A 17 -14.99 7.21 7.03
C GLY A 17 -14.24 8.38 6.40
N GLU A 18 -13.49 9.13 7.21
CA GLU A 18 -12.72 10.32 6.82
C GLU A 18 -11.74 10.04 5.66
N TYR A 19 -11.28 8.79 5.54
CA TYR A 19 -10.32 8.37 4.53
C TYR A 19 -10.96 7.64 3.34
N SER A 20 -12.30 7.59 3.25
CA SER A 20 -13.03 6.95 2.14
C SER A 20 -12.67 7.53 0.77
N ILE A 21 -12.36 8.83 0.70
CA ILE A 21 -11.96 9.50 -0.54
C ILE A 21 -10.65 8.95 -1.12
N PHE A 22 -9.83 8.29 -0.30
CA PHE A 22 -8.57 7.72 -0.73
C PHE A 22 -8.71 6.29 -1.25
N ILE A 23 -9.88 5.65 -1.18
CA ILE A 23 -10.07 4.30 -1.69
C ILE A 23 -9.75 4.25 -3.20
N ASP A 24 -8.93 3.27 -3.58
CA ASP A 24 -8.44 3.08 -4.96
C ASP A 24 -7.70 4.29 -5.57
N GLN A 25 -7.31 5.29 -4.76
CA GLN A 25 -6.46 6.38 -5.22
C GLN A 25 -5.02 5.92 -5.42
N TYR A 26 -4.39 6.40 -6.50
CA TYR A 26 -3.03 6.03 -6.89
C TYR A 26 -2.05 7.18 -6.70
N TYR A 27 -0.90 6.85 -6.10
CA TYR A 27 0.24 7.75 -5.95
C TYR A 27 1.48 7.13 -6.57
N TYR A 28 2.31 7.97 -7.18
CA TYR A 28 3.52 7.55 -7.89
C TYR A 28 4.72 8.23 -7.29
N TYR A 29 5.80 7.48 -7.12
CA TYR A 29 7.08 8.01 -6.66
C TYR A 29 8.19 7.42 -7.52
N ASN A 30 8.94 8.28 -8.20
CA ASN A 30 10.06 7.86 -9.06
C ASN A 30 11.37 8.09 -8.32
N GLU A 31 12.17 7.03 -8.16
CA GLU A 31 13.47 7.06 -7.49
C GLU A 31 14.46 6.25 -8.30
N ARG A 32 15.43 6.97 -8.90
CA ARG A 32 16.54 6.41 -9.69
C ARG A 32 16.09 5.48 -10.80
N GLU A 33 16.15 4.18 -10.56
CA GLU A 33 15.87 3.11 -11.52
C GLU A 33 14.49 2.48 -11.31
N HIS A 34 13.67 3.01 -10.40
CA HIS A 34 12.39 2.41 -10.04
C HIS A 34 11.27 3.43 -9.94
N ILE A 35 10.09 3.05 -10.43
CA ILE A 35 8.83 3.70 -10.15
C ILE A 35 8.08 2.87 -9.11
N TYR A 36 7.71 3.53 -8.03
CA TYR A 36 6.84 3.00 -7.00
C TYR A 36 5.42 3.49 -7.24
N THR A 37 4.46 2.58 -7.13
CA THR A 37 3.03 2.90 -7.21
C THR A 37 2.36 2.46 -5.93
N LEU A 38 1.70 3.38 -5.25
CA LEU A 38 0.88 3.12 -4.07
C LEU A 38 -0.59 3.23 -4.47
N CYS A 39 -1.35 2.15 -4.29
CA CYS A 39 -2.81 2.16 -4.35
C CYS A 39 -3.35 2.05 -2.92
N MET A 40 -3.92 3.15 -2.45
CA MET A 40 -4.39 3.29 -1.07
C MET A 40 -5.40 2.19 -0.71
N PHE A 41 -5.25 1.63 0.50
CA PHE A 41 -6.05 0.51 1.02
C PHE A 41 -5.99 -0.78 0.19
N LYS A 42 -5.02 -0.90 -0.73
CA LYS A 42 -4.92 -2.05 -1.63
C LYS A 42 -3.52 -2.66 -1.66
N ASN A 43 -2.57 -2.01 -2.32
CA ASN A 43 -1.21 -2.50 -2.44
C ASN A 43 -0.21 -1.43 -2.89
N ALA A 44 1.06 -1.70 -2.65
CA ALA A 44 2.18 -0.99 -3.22
C ALA A 44 2.93 -1.90 -4.22
N LYS A 45 3.37 -1.32 -5.33
CA LYS A 45 4.10 -1.98 -6.42
C LYS A 45 5.39 -1.23 -6.72
N GLN A 46 6.35 -1.97 -7.25
CA GLN A 46 7.61 -1.45 -7.78
C GLN A 46 7.78 -1.97 -9.22
N ILE A 47 8.17 -1.08 -10.13
CA ILE A 47 8.56 -1.43 -11.49
C ILE A 47 9.91 -0.80 -11.79
N SER A 48 10.78 -1.51 -12.52
CA SER A 48 12.07 -0.99 -12.96
C SER A 48 11.90 -0.08 -14.18
N ASN A 49 12.66 1.00 -14.23
CA ASN A 49 12.70 1.96 -15.34
C ASN A 49 13.23 1.34 -16.63
N SER A 50 14.05 0.27 -16.54
CA SER A 50 14.50 -0.50 -17.71
C SER A 50 13.45 -1.49 -18.22
N GLY A 51 12.23 -1.45 -17.69
CA GLY A 51 11.13 -2.34 -18.04
C GLY A 51 11.05 -3.59 -17.15
N GLY A 52 10.13 -4.50 -17.51
CA GLY A 52 9.85 -5.72 -16.75
C GLY A 52 8.50 -5.72 -16.04
N ASN A 53 8.21 -6.83 -15.34
CA ASN A 53 6.94 -6.99 -14.63
C ASN A 53 6.94 -6.21 -13.31
N ALA A 54 5.84 -5.53 -13.01
CA ALA A 54 5.65 -4.90 -11.72
C ALA A 54 5.65 -5.96 -10.60
N VAL A 55 6.42 -5.69 -9.54
CA VAL A 55 6.52 -6.54 -8.35
C VAL A 55 5.68 -5.92 -7.25
N ILE A 56 4.79 -6.69 -6.63
CA ILE A 56 4.06 -6.22 -5.44
C ILE A 56 5.02 -6.23 -4.26
N ILE A 57 5.18 -5.09 -3.60
CA ILE A 57 6.08 -4.92 -2.46
C ILE A 57 5.33 -4.85 -1.12
N GLY A 58 4.00 -4.78 -1.16
CA GLY A 58 3.15 -4.96 0.02
C GLY A 58 1.66 -4.80 -0.32
N TYR A 59 0.81 -5.38 0.51
CA TYR A 59 -0.64 -5.19 0.55
C TYR A 59 -1.01 -4.40 1.78
N TRP A 60 -2.08 -3.60 1.68
CA TRP A 60 -2.61 -2.88 2.83
C TRP A 60 -2.86 -3.85 3.99
N ASP A 61 -2.37 -3.46 5.17
CA ASP A 61 -2.49 -4.26 6.40
C ASP A 61 -3.26 -3.48 7.46
N SER A 62 -2.71 -2.35 7.92
CA SER A 62 -3.26 -1.60 9.04
C SER A 62 -2.69 -0.19 9.15
N TRP A 63 -3.36 0.64 9.93
CA TRP A 63 -2.80 1.88 10.47
C TRP A 63 -1.82 1.56 11.59
N THR A 64 -0.71 2.30 11.66
CA THR A 64 0.37 2.08 12.65
C THR A 64 0.74 3.30 13.48
N GLY A 65 -0.02 4.39 13.35
CA GLY A 65 0.13 5.52 14.25
C GLY A 65 -0.35 5.20 15.67
N GLN A 66 0.03 6.02 16.64
CA GLN A 66 -0.33 5.84 18.06
C GLN A 66 -1.19 7.00 18.57
N GLY A 67 -2.13 6.70 19.49
CA GLY A 67 -3.01 7.69 20.10
C GLY A 67 -3.75 8.53 19.06
N ASN A 68 -3.71 9.85 19.22
CA ASN A 68 -4.34 10.81 18.31
C ASN A 68 -3.74 10.79 16.89
N ASN A 69 -2.57 10.17 16.72
CA ASN A 69 -1.86 10.08 15.45
C ASN A 69 -2.11 8.75 14.72
N LYS A 70 -3.11 7.94 15.14
CA LYS A 70 -3.42 6.61 14.59
C LYS A 70 -3.34 6.56 13.06
N TYR A 71 -3.95 7.54 12.40
CA TYR A 71 -4.13 7.58 10.96
C TYR A 71 -2.98 8.27 10.18
N LEU A 72 -1.83 8.52 10.80
CA LEU A 72 -0.69 9.15 10.11
C LEU A 72 0.19 8.16 9.32
N LYS A 73 0.13 6.86 9.63
CA LYS A 73 1.04 5.88 9.02
C LYS A 73 0.31 4.62 8.56
N MET A 74 0.41 4.32 7.28
CA MET A 74 -0.14 3.12 6.66
C MET A 74 0.94 2.04 6.52
N LYS A 75 0.62 0.83 6.96
CA LYS A 75 1.50 -0.33 6.85
C LYS A 75 1.07 -1.22 5.69
N TYR A 76 2.06 -1.61 4.88
CA TYR A 76 1.88 -2.54 3.78
C TYR A 76 2.81 -3.75 3.95
N LEU A 77 2.24 -4.95 4.02
CA LEU A 77 2.95 -6.21 4.32
C LEU A 77 2.73 -7.27 3.24
N ASN A 78 3.44 -8.39 3.37
CA ASN A 78 3.23 -9.57 2.53
C ASN A 78 3.46 -9.31 1.03
N GLY A 79 4.46 -8.49 0.69
CA GLY A 79 4.91 -8.33 -0.69
C GLY A 79 5.52 -9.63 -1.25
N ASN A 80 5.73 -9.64 -2.57
CA ASN A 80 6.40 -10.73 -3.26
C ASN A 80 7.77 -11.00 -2.62
N LYS A 81 8.00 -12.27 -2.27
CA LYS A 81 9.27 -12.73 -1.68
C LYS A 81 10.42 -12.53 -2.66
N CYS A 82 11.59 -12.13 -2.13
CA CYS A 82 12.85 -12.21 -2.86
C CYS A 82 13.31 -13.67 -2.95
N TRP A 83 14.11 -14.00 -3.97
CA TRP A 83 14.79 -15.29 -4.01
C TRP A 83 15.78 -15.35 -2.83
N GLY A 84 15.52 -16.24 -1.85
CA GLY A 84 16.38 -16.44 -0.68
C GLY A 84 16.21 -15.50 0.52
N GLY A 85 15.16 -14.67 0.59
CA GLY A 85 14.97 -13.71 1.68
C GLY A 85 13.53 -13.60 2.21
N PRO A 86 13.31 -12.93 3.37
CA PRO A 86 11.97 -12.72 3.91
C PRO A 86 11.10 -11.86 2.99
N ALA A 87 9.78 -11.85 3.22
CA ALA A 87 8.84 -11.06 2.43
C ALA A 87 9.14 -9.55 2.56
N ARG A 88 9.05 -8.81 1.45
CA ARG A 88 9.21 -7.35 1.45
C ARG A 88 8.07 -6.69 2.23
N SER A 89 8.39 -5.62 2.94
CA SER A 89 7.45 -4.78 3.68
C SER A 89 7.72 -3.30 3.42
N PHE A 90 6.66 -2.49 3.34
CA PHE A 90 6.73 -1.05 3.09
C PHE A 90 5.87 -0.29 4.11
N SER A 91 6.28 0.91 4.48
CA SER A 91 5.53 1.80 5.37
C SER A 91 5.41 3.18 4.75
N TYR A 92 4.18 3.67 4.58
CA TYR A 92 3.89 5.01 4.10
C TYR A 92 3.57 5.92 5.29
N ILE A 93 4.20 7.11 5.35
CA ILE A 93 3.95 8.15 6.34
C ILE A 93 3.23 9.30 5.63
N SER A 94 2.00 9.58 6.05
CA SER A 94 1.31 10.83 5.70
C SER A 94 2.01 11.98 6.42
N MET A 95 2.55 12.95 5.66
CA MET A 95 3.27 14.12 6.19
C MET A 95 2.40 15.37 6.32
N TRP A 96 1.08 15.28 6.13
CA TRP A 96 0.20 16.43 6.30
C TRP A 96 -0.32 16.46 7.75
N ASN A 97 0.21 17.43 8.50
CA ASN A 97 -0.21 17.86 9.82
C ASN A 97 -0.94 19.20 9.65
#